data_AF-A0A443SK96-F1
#
_entry.id   AF-A0A443SK96-F1
#
_cell.length_a   1.000
_cell.length_b   1.000
_cell.length_c   1.000
_cell.angle_alpha   90.00
_cell.angle_beta   90.00
_cell.angle_gamma   90.00
#
_symmetry.space_group_name_H-M   'P 1'
#
loop_
_entity.id
_entity.type
_entity.pdbx_description
1 polymer ?
#
loop_
_entity_poly.entity_id
_entity_poly.type
_entity_poly.pdbx_seq_one_letter_code
_entity_poly.pdbx_strand_id
1 'polypeptide(L)'
;ILSAIIFILLVYDYSNYYRYLFLLLVSYTHMHTVGLMLLTCLLSISTAGLLPKLTLDFVFHFVAFSLYLTAGIWTVVESRETSVKIASVFALVVAIVHLVHAFFSFKICRTN
;
A
#
# COMPACT_ATOMS: atom_id res chain seq x y z
N ILE A 1 0.94 2.45 8.07
CA ILE A 1 0.40 3.69 8.71
C ILE A 1 -0.32 4.55 7.69
N LEU A 2 0.36 5.05 6.64
CA LEU A 2 -0.27 5.86 5.59
C LEU A 2 -1.52 5.21 4.96
N SER A 3 -1.47 3.91 4.64
CA SER A 3 -2.64 3.17 4.14
C SER A 3 -3.84 3.16 5.10
N ALA A 4 -3.59 3.20 6.41
CA ALA A 4 -4.65 3.29 7.41
C ALA A 4 -5.27 4.68 7.46
N ILE A 5 -4.45 5.73 7.31
CA ILE A 5 -4.94 7.11 7.19
C ILE A 5 -5.83 7.24 5.94
N ILE A 6 -5.38 6.72 4.79
CA ILE A 6 -6.16 6.70 3.54
C ILE A 6 -7.48 5.97 3.76
N PHE A 7 -7.44 4.78 4.34
CA PHE A 7 -8.65 3.99 4.61
C PHE A 7 -9.65 4.75 5.50
N ILE A 8 -9.20 5.36 6.60
CA ILE A 8 -10.06 6.14 7.50
C ILE A 8 -10.67 7.34 6.78
N LEU A 9 -9.89 8.09 6.00
CA LEU A 9 -10.36 9.25 5.25
C LEU A 9 -11.45 8.87 4.24
N LEU A 10 -11.29 7.73 3.56
CA LEU A 10 -12.25 7.24 2.56
C LEU A 10 -13.52 6.62 3.16
N VAL A 11 -13.41 5.96 4.32
CA VAL A 11 -14.57 5.44 5.06
C VAL A 11 -15.40 6.57 5.65
N TYR A 12 -14.75 7.63 6.15
CA TYR A 12 -15.45 8.79 6.69
C TYR A 12 -16.33 9.49 5.65
N ASP A 13 -15.92 9.47 4.37
CA ASP A 13 -16.68 10.05 3.27
C ASP A 13 -17.70 9.09 2.63
N TYR A 14 -18.33 8.19 3.39
CA TYR A 14 -19.16 7.07 2.91
C TYR A 14 -20.19 7.41 1.80
N SER A 15 -20.63 8.67 1.72
CA SER A 15 -21.60 9.18 0.75
C SER A 15 -21.24 8.93 -0.73
N ASN A 16 -19.95 8.81 -1.07
CA ASN A 16 -19.47 8.67 -2.45
C ASN A 16 -18.63 7.41 -2.67
N TYR A 17 -18.81 6.38 -1.83
CA TYR A 17 -18.03 5.15 -1.76
C TYR A 17 -17.65 4.52 -3.12
N TYR A 18 -18.59 4.46 -4.07
CA TYR A 18 -18.36 3.83 -5.37
C TYR A 18 -17.29 4.53 -6.22
N ARG A 19 -17.09 5.84 -6.06
CA ARG A 19 -16.15 6.62 -6.89
C ARG A 19 -14.69 6.36 -6.61
N TYR A 20 -14.37 5.98 -5.36
CA TYR A 20 -13.00 5.70 -4.90
C TYR A 20 -12.88 4.28 -4.33
N LEU A 21 -13.83 3.41 -4.69
CA LEU A 21 -13.88 2.00 -4.28
C LEU A 21 -12.55 1.29 -4.51
N PHE A 22 -11.93 1.54 -5.66
CA PHE A 22 -10.65 0.92 -6.02
C PHE A 22 -9.55 1.31 -5.03
N LEU A 23 -9.38 2.60 -4.72
CA LEU A 23 -8.38 3.06 -3.76
C LEU A 23 -8.65 2.55 -2.34
N LEU A 24 -9.92 2.48 -1.96
CA LEU A 24 -10.30 1.91 -0.67
C LEU A 24 -9.94 0.42 -0.60
N LEU A 25 -10.25 -0.36 -1.64
CA LEU A 25 -9.98 -1.80 -1.68
C LEU A 25 -8.47 -2.08 -1.65
N VAL A 26 -7.69 -1.33 -2.43
CA VAL A 26 -6.21 -1.38 -2.40
C VAL A 26 -5.68 -1.05 -1.00
N SER A 27 -6.25 -0.04 -0.35
CA SER A 27 -5.81 0.35 1.00
C SER A 27 -6.14 -0.69 2.06
N TYR A 28 -7.32 -1.28 1.97
CA TYR A 28 -7.76 -2.34 2.86
C TYR A 28 -6.93 -3.62 2.70
N THR A 29 -6.73 -4.08 1.46
CA THR A 29 -5.95 -5.30 1.19
C THR A 29 -4.50 -5.11 1.63
N HIS A 30 -3.88 -3.97 1.32
CA HIS A 30 -2.53 -3.67 1.78
C HIS A 30 -2.41 -3.70 3.31
N MET A 31 -3.33 -3.05 4.03
CA MET A 31 -3.35 -3.11 5.50
C MET A 31 -3.49 -4.54 6.03
N HIS A 32 -4.38 -5.32 5.42
CA HIS A 32 -4.62 -6.69 5.84
C HIS A 32 -3.37 -7.56 5.62
N THR A 33 -2.75 -7.47 4.43
CA THR A 33 -1.51 -8.19 4.10
C THR A 33 -0.37 -7.80 5.03
N VAL A 34 -0.13 -6.49 5.25
CA VAL A 34 0.92 -6.03 6.17
C VAL A 34 0.63 -6.48 7.61
N GLY A 35 -0.64 -6.43 8.03
CA GLY A 35 -1.06 -6.92 9.35
C GLY A 35 -0.73 -8.40 9.53
N LEU A 36 -1.03 -9.24 8.54
CA LEU A 36 -0.68 -10.67 8.56
C LEU A 36 0.83 -10.89 8.54
N MET A 37 1.59 -10.15 7.71
CA MET A 37 3.05 -10.24 7.67
C MET A 37 3.68 -9.89 9.02
N LEU A 38 3.23 -8.80 9.65
CA LEU A 38 3.70 -8.39 10.98
C LEU A 38 3.32 -9.42 12.04
N LEU A 39 2.10 -9.98 11.97
CA LEU A 39 1.67 -11.05 12.87
C LEU A 39 2.57 -12.29 12.73
N THR A 40 2.92 -12.69 11.51
CA THR A 40 3.86 -13.78 11.26
C THR A 40 5.25 -13.47 11.82
N CYS A 41 5.76 -12.25 11.65
CA CYS A 41 7.04 -11.83 12.22
C CYS A 41 7.02 -11.80 13.76
N LEU A 42 5.88 -11.47 14.38
CA LEU A 42 5.71 -11.53 15.84
C LEU A 42 5.70 -12.97 16.36
N LEU A 43 5.07 -13.89 15.63
CA LEU A 43 5.02 -15.31 15.97
C LEU A 43 6.35 -16.03 15.67
N SER A 44 7.17 -15.49 14.77
CA SER A 44 8.43 -16.09 14.33
C SER A 44 9.49 -15.02 14.02
N ILE A 45 10.39 -14.79 14.98
CA ILE A 45 11.53 -13.87 14.83
C ILE A 45 12.48 -14.29 13.70
N SER A 46 12.60 -15.59 13.40
CA SER A 46 13.40 -16.05 12.26
C SER A 46 12.82 -15.60 10.92
N THR A 47 11.48 -15.46 10.83
CA THR A 47 10.80 -14.99 9.62
C THR A 47 11.11 -13.52 9.33
N ALA A 48 11.25 -12.68 10.37
CA ALA A 48 11.56 -11.26 10.21
C ALA A 48 12.91 -11.02 9.50
N GLY A 49 13.92 -11.86 9.76
CA GLY A 49 15.23 -11.77 9.09
C GLY A 49 15.27 -12.33 7.66
N LEU A 50 14.31 -13.20 7.33
CA LEU A 50 14.21 -13.85 6.02
C LEU A 50 13.34 -13.05 5.04
N LEU A 51 12.33 -12.34 5.55
CA LEU A 51 11.33 -11.64 4.73
C LEU A 51 11.95 -10.75 3.62
N PRO A 52 12.92 -9.87 3.91
CA PRO A 52 13.51 -8.98 2.90
C PRO A 52 14.34 -9.72 1.83
N LYS A 53 14.63 -11.01 2.04
CA LYS A 53 15.41 -11.86 1.13
C LYS A 53 14.52 -12.71 0.23
N LEU A 54 13.22 -12.76 0.51
CA LEU A 54 12.28 -13.53 -0.28
C LEU A 54 11.94 -12.76 -1.56
N THR A 55 11.90 -13.47 -2.68
CA THR A 55 11.40 -12.92 -3.96
C THR A 55 10.00 -12.33 -3.82
N LEU A 56 9.17 -12.90 -2.94
CA LEU A 56 7.81 -12.41 -2.68
C LEU A 56 7.78 -10.98 -2.09
N ASP A 57 8.84 -10.53 -1.42
CA ASP A 57 8.88 -9.20 -0.80
C ASP A 57 8.99 -8.08 -1.84
N PHE A 58 9.90 -8.20 -2.81
CA PHE A 58 10.00 -7.21 -3.88
C PHE A 58 8.77 -7.25 -4.81
N VAL A 59 8.21 -8.44 -5.06
CA VAL A 59 6.97 -8.58 -5.86
C VAL A 59 5.80 -7.91 -5.15
N PHE A 60 5.65 -8.13 -3.84
CA PHE A 60 4.63 -7.48 -3.03
C PHE A 60 4.73 -5.96 -3.13
N HIS A 61 5.91 -5.40 -2.92
CA HIS A 61 6.12 -3.96 -3.00
C HIS A 61 5.93 -3.40 -4.42
N PHE A 62 6.34 -4.12 -5.47
CA PHE A 62 6.12 -3.68 -6.85
C PHE A 62 4.63 -3.69 -7.26
N VAL A 63 3.88 -4.71 -6.83
CA VAL A 63 2.43 -4.77 -7.04
C VAL A 63 1.73 -3.66 -6.25
N ALA A 64 2.10 -3.46 -4.98
CA ALA A 64 1.56 -2.38 -4.16
C ALA A 64 1.83 -1.01 -4.80
N PHE A 65 3.05 -0.77 -5.30
CA PHE A 65 3.38 0.44 -6.07
C PHE A 65 2.42 0.65 -7.24
N SER A 66 2.24 -0.35 -8.09
CA SER A 66 1.41 -0.25 -9.30
C SER A 66 -0.06 0.03 -8.97
N LEU A 67 -0.61 -0.65 -7.96
CA LEU A 67 -1.98 -0.48 -7.52
C LEU A 67 -2.22 0.89 -6.85
N TYR A 68 -1.32 1.33 -5.97
CA TYR A 68 -1.45 2.65 -5.34
C TYR A 68 -1.25 3.80 -6.32
N LEU A 69 -0.34 3.65 -7.29
CA LEU A 69 -0.12 4.66 -8.32
C LEU A 69 -1.37 4.84 -9.20
N THR A 70 -1.90 3.74 -9.73
CA THR A 70 -3.09 3.77 -10.59
C THR A 70 -4.32 4.24 -9.81
N ALA A 71 -4.54 3.74 -8.59
CA ALA A 71 -5.65 4.17 -7.74
C ALA A 71 -5.56 5.65 -7.33
N GLY A 72 -4.36 6.12 -6.99
CA GLY A 72 -4.10 7.51 -6.62
C GLY A 72 -4.36 8.46 -7.78
N ILE A 73 -3.84 8.17 -8.98
CA ILE A 73 -4.05 8.99 -10.18
C ILE A 73 -5.53 9.01 -10.57
N TRP A 74 -6.19 7.85 -10.59
CA TRP A 74 -7.62 7.78 -10.92
C TRP A 74 -8.46 8.62 -9.94
N THR A 75 -8.22 8.44 -8.64
CA THR A 75 -9.02 9.07 -7.59
C THR A 75 -8.80 10.58 -7.51
N VAL A 76 -7.58 11.09 -7.77
CA VAL A 76 -7.31 12.54 -7.77
C VAL A 76 -7.97 13.26 -8.95
N VAL A 77 -8.12 12.59 -10.09
CA VAL A 77 -8.76 13.16 -11.29
C VAL A 77 -10.29 13.17 -11.15
N GLU A 78 -10.87 12.08 -10.66
CA GLU A 78 -12.33 11.91 -10.59
C GLU A 78 -12.97 12.67 -9.42
N SER A 79 -12.27 12.75 -8.27
CA SER A 79 -12.89 13.30 -7.06
C SER A 79 -12.86 14.83 -7.00
N ARG A 80 -13.95 15.41 -6.50
CA ARG A 80 -14.05 16.84 -6.15
C ARG A 80 -13.86 17.10 -4.66
N GLU A 81 -14.01 16.08 -3.83
CA GLU A 81 -13.95 16.18 -2.37
C GLU A 81 -12.50 16.34 -1.89
N THR A 82 -12.26 17.35 -1.05
CA THR A 82 -10.91 17.69 -0.57
C THR A 82 -10.29 16.54 0.25
N SER A 83 -11.09 15.88 1.09
CA SER A 83 -10.65 14.71 1.88
C SER A 83 -10.15 13.57 0.99
N VAL A 84 -10.88 13.27 -0.08
CA VAL A 84 -10.53 12.22 -1.04
C VAL A 84 -9.31 12.61 -1.88
N LYS A 85 -9.16 13.89 -2.24
CA LYS A 85 -7.93 14.39 -2.89
C LYS A 85 -6.71 14.29 -1.98
N ILE A 86 -6.86 14.57 -0.69
CA ILE A 86 -5.78 14.40 0.28
C ILE A 86 -5.42 12.90 0.37
N ALA A 87 -6.43 12.02 0.46
CA ALA A 87 -6.22 10.58 0.50
C ALA A 87 -5.51 10.05 -0.77
N SER A 88 -5.83 10.57 -1.95
CA SER A 88 -5.17 10.19 -3.20
C SER A 88 -3.73 10.70 -3.29
N VAL A 89 -3.42 11.91 -2.80
CA VAL A 89 -2.03 12.38 -2.68
C VAL A 89 -1.23 11.47 -1.75
N PHE A 90 -1.78 11.08 -0.60
CA PHE A 90 -1.13 10.12 0.28
C PHE A 90 -0.93 8.75 -0.39
N ALA A 91 -1.88 8.31 -1.22
CA ALA A 91 -1.73 7.07 -2.01
C ALA A 91 -0.53 7.15 -2.97
N LEU A 92 -0.31 8.29 -3.62
CA LEU A 92 0.85 8.51 -4.49
C LEU A 92 2.17 8.49 -3.70
N VAL A 93 2.19 9.07 -2.50
CA VAL A 93 3.35 8.99 -1.60
C VAL A 93 3.63 7.54 -1.21
N VAL A 94 2.59 6.77 -0.86
CA VAL A 94 2.70 5.33 -0.55
C VAL A 94 3.25 4.55 -1.75
N ALA A 95 2.81 4.88 -2.97
CA ALA A 95 3.34 4.27 -4.18
C ALA A 95 4.85 4.51 -4.30
N ILE A 96 5.33 5.74 -4.16
CA ILE A 96 6.76 6.06 -4.23
C ILE A 96 7.56 5.28 -3.17
N VAL A 97 7.05 5.23 -1.93
CA VAL A 97 7.67 4.43 -0.86
C VAL A 97 7.77 2.96 -1.27
N HIS A 98 6.70 2.37 -1.80
CA HIS A 98 6.72 0.99 -2.27
C HIS A 98 7.69 0.75 -3.43
N LEU A 99 7.85 1.70 -4.36
CA LEU A 99 8.84 1.60 -5.42
C LEU A 99 10.27 1.55 -4.86
N VAL A 100 10.56 2.42 -3.89
CA VAL A 100 11.87 2.45 -3.21
C VAL A 100 12.11 1.14 -2.48
N HIS A 101 11.12 0.64 -1.74
CA HIS A 101 11.21 -0.65 -1.07
C HIS A 101 11.43 -1.81 -2.05
N ALA A 102 10.65 -1.87 -3.14
CA ALA A 102 10.81 -2.90 -4.17
C ALA A 102 12.23 -2.92 -4.76
N PHE A 103 12.81 -1.74 -5.02
CA PHE A 103 14.17 -1.63 -5.52
C PHE A 103 15.21 -2.19 -4.52
N PHE A 104 15.12 -1.82 -3.24
CA PHE A 104 16.04 -2.33 -2.22
C PHE A 104 15.87 -3.83 -1.98
N SER A 105 14.64 -4.32 -1.89
CA SER A 105 14.34 -5.74 -1.72
C SER A 105 14.83 -6.58 -2.91
N PHE A 106 14.65 -6.09 -4.14
CA PHE A 106 15.19 -6.74 -5.33
C PHE A 106 16.72 -6.83 -5.27
N LYS A 107 17.39 -5.75 -4.87
CA LYS A 107 18.85 -5.73 -4.71
C LYS A 107 19.31 -6.75 -3.68
N ILE A 108 18.68 -6.79 -2.51
CA ILE A 108 18.99 -7.71 -1.41
C ILE A 108 18.77 -9.17 -1.84
N CYS A 109 17.65 -9.45 -2.52
CA CYS A 109 17.30 -10.77 -3.02
C CYS A 109 18.33 -11.29 -4.03
N ARG A 110 18.87 -10.43 -4.90
CA ARG A 110 19.88 -10.81 -5.89
C ARG A 110 21.27 -11.06 -5.30
N THR A 111 21.61 -10.41 -4.19
CA THR A 111 22.94 -10.51 -3.55
C THR A 111 23.09 -11.67 -2.57
N ASN A 112 21.98 -12.34 -2.20
CA ASN A 112 21.99 -13.59 -1.44
C ASN A 112 21.91 -14.78 -2.39
#